data_AF-A0A179FB03-F1
#
_entry.id   AF-A0A179FB03-F1
#
_cell.length_a   1.000
_cell.length_b   1.000
_cell.length_c   1.000
_cell.angle_alpha   90.00
_cell.angle_beta   90.00
_cell.angle_gamma   90.00
#
_symmetry.space_group_name_H-M   'P 1'
#
loop_
_entity.id
_entity.type
_entity.pdbx_description
1 polymer ?
#
loop_
_entity_poly.entity_id
_entity_poly.type
_entity_poly.pdbx_seq_one_letter_code
_entity_poly.pdbx_strand_id
1 'polypeptide(L)'
;MANIRRCRVKWTFDVLLMATSQKFDATDQRDKIFGLLGMAEETHDPALCPEALRPNYHLSLSQVYRNVAIYLIYSRRSFVSLTRWVVPQTCVGRFRRLGVRSDPLPSWVPNWTVSPPGVEYRRNFVWIDYSVTGDRPSLGFPSMYNASKGQKASLSRYDQGNVLCVRGLLLDEVLQSCAFSLPTAQRSRAASRKQMELLQHFWNMATDISTINTISLAKSFVTVTTADQSQLGQVEPEQMIRDGAAYIVSTIDGNGLVYQETAAEATNVSWLEYALRAVWCGFQARRPRSTRLWSDDLVNALKQLAQGGKADAYSILARRSSPKQSWNVDSQS
;
A
#
# COMPACT_ATOMS: atom_id res chain seq x y z
N MET A 1 -20.40 13.55 -8.28
CA MET A 1 -21.72 13.52 -8.93
C MET A 1 -21.69 13.95 -10.39
N ALA A 2 -20.83 14.90 -10.80
CA ALA A 2 -20.75 15.34 -12.20
C ALA A 2 -20.54 14.20 -13.21
N ASN A 3 -19.66 13.23 -12.91
CA ASN A 3 -19.39 12.10 -13.83
C ASN A 3 -20.59 11.16 -13.98
N ILE A 4 -21.34 10.92 -12.89
CA ILE A 4 -22.57 10.10 -12.92
C ILE A 4 -23.61 10.74 -13.83
N ARG A 5 -23.82 12.06 -13.71
CA ARG A 5 -24.77 12.81 -14.54
C ARG A 5 -24.37 12.91 -16.01
N ARG A 6 -23.07 12.84 -16.32
CA ARG A 6 -22.54 12.98 -17.68
C ARG A 6 -22.51 11.66 -18.45
N CYS A 7 -22.52 10.53 -17.75
CA CYS A 7 -22.55 9.22 -18.38
C CYS A 7 -23.93 9.01 -19.01
N ARG A 8 -23.94 8.58 -20.28
CA ARG A 8 -25.18 8.25 -21.01
C ARG A 8 -25.64 6.81 -20.77
N VAL A 9 -24.79 6.01 -20.14
CA VAL A 9 -25.03 4.60 -19.83
C VAL A 9 -25.47 4.47 -18.37
N LYS A 10 -26.31 3.48 -18.09
CA LYS A 10 -26.69 3.14 -16.72
C LYS A 10 -25.46 2.67 -15.95
N TRP A 11 -25.37 3.08 -14.69
CA TRP A 11 -24.28 2.68 -13.83
C TRP A 11 -24.64 1.38 -13.14
N THR A 12 -23.67 0.48 -13.03
CA THR A 12 -23.83 -0.71 -12.22
C THR A 12 -23.86 -0.35 -10.74
N PHE A 13 -24.57 -1.16 -9.96
CA PHE A 13 -24.80 -0.93 -8.55
C PHE A 13 -23.48 -0.86 -7.76
N ASP A 14 -22.51 -1.74 -8.06
CA ASP A 14 -21.19 -1.72 -7.43
C ASP A 14 -20.45 -0.41 -7.67
N VAL A 15 -20.45 0.10 -8.91
CA VAL A 15 -19.80 1.36 -9.25
C VAL A 15 -20.50 2.53 -8.55
N LEU A 16 -21.83 2.58 -8.55
CA LEU A 16 -22.60 3.61 -7.83
C LEU A 16 -22.28 3.59 -6.34
N LEU A 17 -22.32 2.40 -5.73
CA LEU A 17 -22.04 2.20 -4.33
C LEU A 17 -20.63 2.71 -4.02
N MET A 18 -19.61 2.30 -4.77
CA MET A 18 -18.24 2.78 -4.57
C MET A 18 -18.09 4.30 -4.77
N ALA A 19 -18.77 4.87 -5.76
CA ALA A 19 -18.66 6.28 -6.10
C ALA A 19 -19.35 7.22 -5.09
N THR A 20 -20.40 6.76 -4.41
CA THR A 20 -21.34 7.66 -3.69
C THR A 20 -21.38 7.43 -2.18
N SER A 21 -21.10 6.22 -1.72
CA SER A 21 -21.27 5.80 -0.33
C SER A 21 -20.48 6.56 0.74
N GLN A 22 -19.49 7.38 0.37
CA GLN A 22 -18.78 8.31 1.27
C GLN A 22 -19.29 9.75 1.18
N LYS A 23 -20.17 10.05 0.22
CA LYS A 23 -20.56 11.40 -0.17
C LYS A 23 -21.89 11.84 0.43
N PHE A 24 -22.60 10.95 1.10
CA PHE A 24 -23.86 11.26 1.76
C PHE A 24 -24.01 10.46 3.04
N ASP A 25 -24.70 11.07 3.99
CA ASP A 25 -25.10 10.45 5.25
C ASP A 25 -26.54 9.96 5.15
N ALA A 26 -26.89 9.02 6.02
CA ALA A 26 -28.22 8.44 6.09
C ALA A 26 -28.62 8.18 7.53
N THR A 27 -29.85 8.56 7.89
CA THR A 27 -30.39 8.29 9.23
C THR A 27 -30.44 6.79 9.49
N ASP A 28 -30.94 6.03 8.51
CA ASP A 28 -30.77 4.58 8.44
C ASP A 28 -29.60 4.23 7.51
N GLN A 29 -28.57 3.56 8.04
CA GLN A 29 -27.39 3.22 7.25
C GLN A 29 -27.67 2.20 6.13
N ARG A 30 -28.85 1.57 6.10
CA ARG A 30 -29.35 0.73 5.00
C ARG A 30 -29.75 1.57 3.78
N ASP A 31 -30.18 2.82 3.97
CA ASP A 31 -30.60 3.73 2.88
C ASP A 31 -29.43 4.08 1.96
N LYS A 32 -28.20 3.91 2.42
CA LYS A 32 -27.01 4.00 1.55
C LYS A 32 -26.99 3.01 0.41
N ILE A 33 -27.66 1.88 0.59
CA ILE A 33 -27.81 0.83 -0.42
C ILE A 33 -29.14 1.06 -1.14
N PHE A 34 -30.24 1.12 -0.39
CA PHE A 34 -31.58 1.17 -0.97
C PHE A 34 -31.82 2.46 -1.76
N GLY A 35 -31.26 3.58 -1.32
CA GLY A 35 -31.33 4.86 -2.05
C GLY A 35 -30.59 4.87 -3.39
N LEU A 36 -29.70 3.91 -3.65
CA LEU A 36 -28.98 3.80 -4.93
C LEU A 36 -29.70 2.94 -5.96
N LEU A 37 -30.68 2.13 -5.56
CA LEU A 37 -31.35 1.18 -6.45
C LEU A 37 -32.14 1.87 -7.56
N GLY A 38 -32.70 3.05 -7.30
CA GLY A 38 -33.39 3.83 -8.34
C GLY A 38 -32.46 4.28 -9.49
N MET A 39 -31.14 4.25 -9.29
CA MET A 39 -30.14 4.66 -10.27
C MET A 39 -29.36 3.49 -10.86
N ALA A 40 -29.42 2.31 -10.23
CA ALA A 40 -28.62 1.15 -10.63
C ALA A 40 -29.23 0.43 -11.83
N GLU A 41 -28.35 -0.06 -12.71
CA GLU A 41 -28.75 -0.86 -13.88
C GLU A 41 -29.55 -2.11 -13.48
N GLU A 42 -29.10 -2.79 -12.43
CA GLU A 42 -29.58 -4.11 -12.02
C GLU A 42 -30.96 -4.11 -11.39
N THR A 43 -31.47 -2.94 -11.01
CA THR A 43 -32.77 -2.76 -10.36
C THR A 43 -33.72 -1.89 -11.16
N HIS A 44 -33.38 -1.62 -12.42
CA HIS A 44 -34.24 -0.85 -13.31
C HIS A 44 -35.56 -1.55 -13.62
N ASP A 45 -35.53 -2.87 -13.78
CA ASP A 45 -36.71 -3.71 -13.86
C ASP A 45 -36.99 -4.33 -12.48
N PRO A 46 -38.07 -3.94 -11.79
CA PRO A 46 -38.42 -4.50 -10.49
C PRO A 46 -38.58 -6.01 -10.50
N ALA A 47 -39.03 -6.61 -11.62
CA ALA A 47 -39.22 -8.06 -11.73
C ALA A 47 -37.88 -8.82 -11.74
N LEU A 48 -36.82 -8.18 -12.23
CA LEU A 48 -35.47 -8.76 -12.31
C LEU A 48 -34.55 -8.33 -11.16
N CYS A 49 -35.06 -7.52 -10.22
CA CYS A 49 -34.29 -7.03 -9.08
C CYS A 49 -33.81 -8.22 -8.22
N PRO A 50 -32.48 -8.40 -8.04
CA PRO A 50 -31.92 -9.47 -7.23
C PRO A 50 -32.42 -9.41 -5.80
N GLU A 51 -32.77 -10.56 -5.21
CA GLU A 51 -33.30 -10.64 -3.84
C GLU A 51 -32.40 -9.93 -2.80
N ALA A 52 -31.08 -10.07 -2.97
CA ALA A 52 -30.09 -9.43 -2.09
C ALA A 52 -30.10 -7.89 -2.13
N LEU A 53 -30.65 -7.29 -3.19
CA LEU A 53 -30.79 -5.85 -3.34
C LEU A 53 -32.19 -5.34 -3.00
N ARG A 54 -33.18 -6.22 -2.80
CA ARG A 54 -34.55 -5.78 -2.49
C ARG A 54 -34.61 -5.09 -1.14
N PRO A 55 -35.22 -3.89 -1.03
CA PRO A 55 -35.38 -3.20 0.25
C PRO A 55 -36.12 -4.07 1.26
N ASN A 56 -35.45 -4.39 2.36
CA ASN A 56 -36.04 -5.15 3.47
C ASN A 56 -35.52 -4.60 4.81
N TYR A 57 -36.32 -3.71 5.43
CA TYR A 57 -35.98 -3.08 6.70
C TYR A 57 -36.22 -3.98 7.93
N HIS A 58 -36.69 -5.22 7.74
CA HIS A 58 -36.71 -6.22 8.81
C HIS A 58 -35.34 -6.87 9.02
N LEU A 59 -34.43 -6.77 8.03
CA LEU A 59 -33.06 -7.25 8.16
C LEU A 59 -32.20 -6.28 8.95
N SER A 60 -31.30 -6.81 9.77
CA SER A 60 -30.29 -6.01 10.45
C SER A 60 -29.31 -5.41 9.44
N LEU A 61 -28.64 -4.31 9.82
CA LEU A 61 -27.65 -3.65 8.97
C LEU A 61 -26.58 -4.65 8.48
N SER A 62 -26.11 -5.53 9.37
CA SER A 62 -25.12 -6.55 9.03
C SER A 62 -25.64 -7.56 8.03
N GLN A 63 -26.91 -7.96 8.13
CA GLN A 63 -27.52 -8.87 7.17
C GLN A 63 -27.64 -8.23 5.79
N VAL A 64 -28.11 -6.97 5.72
CA VAL A 64 -28.17 -6.23 4.46
C VAL A 64 -26.78 -6.10 3.84
N TYR A 65 -25.78 -5.68 4.62
CA TYR A 65 -24.44 -5.46 4.09
C TYR A 65 -23.81 -6.77 3.59
N ARG A 66 -23.99 -7.86 4.33
CA ARG A 66 -23.53 -9.18 3.95
C ARG A 66 -24.20 -9.66 2.66
N ASN A 67 -25.53 -9.57 2.57
CA ASN A 67 -26.26 -10.03 1.39
C ASN A 67 -25.84 -9.29 0.12
N VAL A 68 -25.64 -7.98 0.24
CA VAL A 68 -25.17 -7.14 -0.86
C VAL A 68 -23.72 -7.48 -1.22
N ALA A 69 -22.84 -7.69 -0.24
CA ALA A 69 -21.46 -8.11 -0.50
C ALA A 69 -21.40 -9.44 -1.24
N ILE A 70 -22.20 -10.44 -0.84
CA ILE A 70 -22.34 -11.73 -1.53
C ILE A 70 -22.79 -11.49 -2.96
N TYR A 71 -23.86 -10.74 -3.16
CA TYR A 71 -24.37 -10.43 -4.49
C TYR A 71 -23.27 -9.82 -5.38
N LEU A 72 -22.51 -8.84 -4.89
CA LEU A 72 -21.45 -8.21 -5.64
C LEU A 72 -20.34 -9.20 -6.01
N ILE A 73 -19.89 -10.01 -5.06
CA ILE A 73 -18.83 -11.01 -5.28
C ILE A 73 -19.27 -12.06 -6.31
N TYR A 74 -20.49 -12.58 -6.19
CA TYR A 74 -20.98 -13.65 -7.08
C TYR A 74 -21.37 -13.15 -8.47
N SER A 75 -22.00 -11.97 -8.57
CA SER A 75 -22.41 -11.38 -9.85
C SER A 75 -21.20 -10.90 -10.66
N ARG A 76 -20.23 -10.24 -10.00
CA ARG A 76 -19.04 -9.69 -10.67
C ARG A 76 -17.89 -10.70 -10.79
N ARG A 77 -17.91 -11.79 -10.01
CA ARG A 77 -16.79 -12.71 -9.85
C ARG A 77 -15.49 -11.95 -9.54
N SER A 78 -15.58 -10.98 -8.65
CA SER A 78 -14.51 -10.05 -8.32
C SER A 78 -14.57 -9.65 -6.84
N PHE A 79 -13.40 -9.44 -6.24
CA PHE A 79 -13.26 -8.94 -4.86
C PHE A 79 -13.01 -7.44 -4.81
N VAL A 80 -13.12 -6.73 -5.93
CA VAL A 80 -12.88 -5.28 -6.01
C VAL A 80 -13.74 -4.51 -5.00
N SER A 81 -14.97 -4.94 -4.75
CA SER A 81 -15.86 -4.33 -3.74
C SER A 81 -15.36 -4.48 -2.30
N LEU A 82 -14.47 -5.44 -2.01
CA LEU A 82 -13.91 -5.71 -0.69
C LEU A 82 -12.83 -4.73 -0.26
N THR A 83 -12.24 -4.02 -1.22
CA THR A 83 -11.20 -3.01 -0.97
C THR A 83 -11.69 -1.84 -0.12
N ARG A 84 -13.01 -1.71 0.06
CA ARG A 84 -13.61 -0.68 0.90
C ARG A 84 -13.57 -1.10 2.36
N TRP A 85 -12.40 -0.97 2.96
CA TRP A 85 -12.20 -1.14 4.40
C TRP A 85 -12.46 0.17 5.14
N VAL A 86 -13.62 0.30 5.77
CA VAL A 86 -13.90 1.41 6.70
C VAL A 86 -13.69 0.91 8.12
N VAL A 87 -12.53 1.31 8.63
CA VAL A 87 -12.17 1.57 10.03
C VAL A 87 -11.54 0.43 10.84
N PRO A 88 -10.31 0.63 11.38
CA PRO A 88 -9.69 -0.28 12.33
C PRO A 88 -10.49 -0.36 13.64
N GLN A 89 -10.42 -1.51 14.31
CA GLN A 89 -11.11 -1.82 15.57
C GLN A 89 -10.97 -0.74 16.67
N THR A 90 -9.96 0.13 16.58
CA THR A 90 -9.75 1.24 17.52
C THR A 90 -10.84 2.32 17.48
N CYS A 91 -11.64 2.42 16.42
CA CYS A 91 -12.81 3.32 16.43
C CYS A 91 -14.12 2.62 16.84
N VAL A 92 -14.12 1.32 17.14
CA VAL A 92 -15.28 0.64 17.76
C VAL A 92 -15.68 1.38 19.03
N GLY A 93 -14.70 1.89 19.79
CA GLY A 93 -14.96 2.76 20.95
C GLY A 93 -15.66 4.07 20.61
N ARG A 94 -15.47 4.64 19.41
CA ARG A 94 -16.11 5.89 18.96
C ARG A 94 -17.54 5.63 18.43
N PHE A 95 -17.74 4.54 17.69
CA PHE A 95 -19.09 4.09 17.29
C PHE A 95 -19.95 3.69 18.49
N ARG A 96 -19.35 3.04 19.49
CA ARG A 96 -20.03 2.69 20.75
C ARG A 96 -20.42 3.93 21.57
N ARG A 97 -19.59 4.99 21.56
CA ARG A 97 -19.92 6.29 22.18
C ARG A 97 -21.02 7.05 21.44
N LEU A 98 -21.13 6.87 20.13
CA LEU A 98 -22.22 7.45 19.32
C LEU A 98 -23.52 6.62 19.38
N GLY A 99 -23.59 5.59 20.23
CA GLY A 99 -24.79 4.76 20.40
C GLY A 99 -25.10 3.86 19.20
N VAL A 100 -24.23 3.80 18.19
CA VAL A 100 -24.44 2.98 16.99
C VAL A 100 -24.12 1.52 17.35
N ARG A 101 -25.14 0.79 17.79
CA ARG A 101 -25.09 -0.68 17.97
C ARG A 101 -25.20 -1.35 16.60
N SER A 102 -24.09 -1.42 15.87
CA SER A 102 -24.00 -2.28 14.70
C SER A 102 -23.67 -3.69 15.14
N ASP A 103 -24.44 -4.68 14.68
CA ASP A 103 -24.00 -6.08 14.72
C ASP A 103 -22.60 -6.20 14.09
N PRO A 104 -21.71 -7.05 14.64
CA PRO A 104 -20.38 -7.23 14.09
C PRO A 104 -20.48 -7.77 12.65
N LEU A 105 -19.92 -7.01 11.69
CA LEU A 105 -19.78 -7.45 10.31
C LEU A 105 -18.72 -8.57 10.23
N PRO A 106 -18.92 -9.61 9.40
CA PRO A 106 -17.85 -10.52 9.03
C PRO A 106 -16.65 -9.74 8.45
N SER A 107 -15.44 -10.23 8.67
CA SER A 107 -14.20 -9.54 8.26
C SER A 107 -14.08 -9.30 6.75
N TRP A 108 -14.81 -10.03 5.92
CA TRP A 108 -14.81 -9.84 4.46
C TRP A 108 -15.96 -8.95 3.98
N VAL A 109 -16.92 -8.58 4.84
CA VAL A 109 -18.05 -7.73 4.44
C VAL A 109 -17.62 -6.26 4.53
N PRO A 110 -17.70 -5.50 3.43
CA PRO A 110 -17.36 -4.08 3.47
C PRO A 110 -18.27 -3.31 4.42
N ASN A 111 -17.70 -2.37 5.15
CA ASN A 111 -18.48 -1.43 5.93
C ASN A 111 -18.74 -0.17 5.10
N TRP A 112 -20.00 0.04 4.72
CA TRP A 112 -20.41 1.21 3.93
C TRP A 112 -20.93 2.39 4.75
N THR A 113 -20.93 2.30 6.08
CA THR A 113 -21.32 3.39 6.98
C THR A 113 -20.45 4.65 6.79
N VAL A 114 -20.97 5.83 7.14
CA VAL A 114 -20.19 7.09 7.07
C VAL A 114 -19.08 7.02 8.12
N SER A 115 -17.86 7.40 7.73
CA SER A 115 -16.79 7.63 8.70
C SER A 115 -17.09 8.93 9.47
N PRO A 116 -16.95 8.96 10.80
CA PRO A 116 -17.17 10.16 11.59
C PRO A 116 -16.40 11.37 11.03
N PRO A 117 -16.91 12.61 11.22
CA PRO A 117 -16.19 13.82 10.87
C PRO A 117 -14.74 13.79 11.40
N GLY A 118 -13.78 14.20 10.55
CA GLY A 118 -12.35 14.21 10.89
C GLY A 118 -11.62 12.86 10.72
N VAL A 119 -12.30 11.81 10.26
CA VAL A 119 -11.63 10.62 9.72
C VAL A 119 -11.31 10.87 8.25
N GLU A 120 -10.04 11.12 7.95
CA GLU A 120 -9.60 11.27 6.56
C GLU A 120 -9.85 9.97 5.80
N TYR A 121 -10.57 10.08 4.70
CA TYR A 121 -10.91 8.93 3.87
C TYR A 121 -9.63 8.38 3.25
N ARG A 122 -9.29 7.14 3.60
CA ARG A 122 -8.21 6.43 2.91
C ARG A 122 -8.61 6.30 1.44
N ARG A 123 -7.75 6.76 0.54
CA ARG A 123 -7.91 6.56 -0.90
C ARG A 123 -8.01 5.06 -1.16
N ASN A 124 -9.04 4.65 -1.88
CA ASN A 124 -9.13 3.29 -2.37
C ASN A 124 -8.24 3.17 -3.61
N PHE A 125 -7.54 2.05 -3.77
CA PHE A 125 -6.80 1.71 -4.98
C PHE A 125 -7.71 1.29 -6.14
N VAL A 126 -9.01 1.14 -5.89
CA VAL A 126 -10.00 0.85 -6.92
C VAL A 126 -10.25 2.04 -7.82
N TRP A 127 -10.22 1.78 -9.11
CA TRP A 127 -10.55 2.73 -10.14
C TRP A 127 -11.95 2.46 -10.68
N ILE A 128 -12.63 3.55 -11.02
CA ILE A 128 -13.86 3.50 -11.78
C ILE A 128 -13.47 3.81 -13.21
N ASP A 129 -13.48 2.79 -14.06
CA ASP A 129 -13.40 3.00 -15.48
C ASP A 129 -14.80 3.37 -16.00
N TYR A 130 -14.89 4.51 -16.67
CA TYR A 130 -16.10 4.93 -17.34
C TYR A 130 -15.69 5.65 -18.63
N SER A 131 -16.18 5.17 -19.75
CA SER A 131 -15.94 5.84 -21.02
C SER A 131 -17.10 6.77 -21.35
N VAL A 132 -16.77 7.94 -21.92
CA VAL A 132 -17.79 8.83 -22.51
C VAL A 132 -18.36 8.20 -23.78
N THR A 133 -17.61 7.26 -24.37
CA THR A 133 -17.88 6.59 -25.65
C THR A 133 -18.90 5.45 -25.56
N GLY A 134 -19.38 5.09 -24.36
CA GLY A 134 -20.55 4.21 -24.19
C GLY A 134 -20.29 2.85 -23.55
N ASP A 135 -19.08 2.59 -23.05
CA ASP A 135 -18.80 1.37 -22.30
C ASP A 135 -19.48 1.43 -20.94
N ARG A 136 -19.87 0.25 -20.45
CA ARG A 136 -20.47 0.14 -19.12
C ARG A 136 -19.45 0.54 -18.07
N PRO A 137 -19.79 1.46 -17.14
CA PRO A 137 -18.92 1.76 -16.02
C PRO A 137 -18.55 0.47 -15.29
N SER A 138 -17.27 0.33 -14.95
CA SER A 138 -16.78 -0.86 -14.26
C SER A 138 -15.81 -0.51 -13.15
N LEU A 139 -15.78 -1.37 -12.14
CA LEU A 139 -14.78 -1.30 -11.09
C LEU A 139 -13.59 -2.18 -11.46
N GLY A 140 -12.39 -1.65 -11.28
CA GLY A 140 -11.17 -2.39 -11.53
C GLY A 140 -9.99 -1.85 -10.77
N PHE A 141 -8.83 -2.33 -11.19
CA PHE A 141 -7.53 -1.86 -10.74
C PHE A 141 -6.75 -1.38 -11.96
N PRO A 142 -5.87 -0.37 -11.80
CA PRO A 142 -4.77 -0.14 -12.73
C PRO A 142 -4.08 -1.44 -13.14
N SER A 143 -3.63 -1.53 -14.39
CA SER A 143 -2.96 -2.73 -14.93
C SER A 143 -1.82 -3.22 -14.06
N MET A 144 -1.04 -2.29 -13.50
CA MET A 144 0.05 -2.53 -12.54
C MET A 144 -0.38 -3.16 -11.19
N TYR A 145 -1.63 -2.97 -10.77
CA TYR A 145 -2.19 -3.55 -9.55
C TYR A 145 -3.12 -4.74 -9.83
N ASN A 146 -3.23 -5.17 -11.09
CA ASN A 146 -4.06 -6.29 -11.50
C ASN A 146 -3.30 -7.61 -11.34
N ALA A 147 -3.05 -8.00 -10.08
CA ALA A 147 -2.35 -9.25 -9.76
C ALA A 147 -3.07 -10.50 -10.32
N SER A 148 -4.40 -10.44 -10.49
CA SER A 148 -5.16 -11.54 -11.10
C SER A 148 -5.03 -11.59 -12.63
N LYS A 149 -4.43 -10.59 -13.27
CA LYS A 149 -4.38 -10.43 -14.73
C LYS A 149 -5.76 -10.61 -15.38
N GLY A 150 -6.81 -10.10 -14.72
CA GLY A 150 -8.19 -10.21 -15.20
C GLY A 150 -8.85 -11.57 -14.94
N GLN A 151 -8.20 -12.50 -14.24
CA GLN A 151 -8.83 -13.73 -13.80
C GLN A 151 -9.98 -13.45 -12.84
N LYS A 152 -11.07 -14.17 -13.04
CA LYS A 152 -12.28 -14.11 -12.22
C LYS A 152 -12.09 -14.89 -10.92
N ALA A 153 -12.69 -14.39 -9.85
CA ALA A 153 -12.72 -15.06 -8.56
C ALA A 153 -13.36 -16.44 -8.67
N SER A 154 -12.67 -17.45 -8.12
CA SER A 154 -13.19 -18.80 -7.99
C SER A 154 -13.84 -18.95 -6.61
N LEU A 155 -15.17 -19.04 -6.61
CA LEU A 155 -15.98 -19.09 -5.41
C LEU A 155 -16.49 -20.52 -5.23
N SER A 156 -16.29 -21.10 -4.06
CA SER A 156 -17.01 -22.31 -3.67
C SER A 156 -18.46 -21.99 -3.31
N ARG A 157 -19.30 -23.03 -3.18
CA ARG A 157 -20.67 -22.86 -2.70
C ARG A 157 -20.63 -22.15 -1.34
N TYR A 158 -21.28 -21.00 -1.26
CA TYR A 158 -21.50 -20.31 -0.01
C TYR A 158 -22.46 -21.15 0.82
N ASP A 159 -21.99 -21.61 1.97
CA ASP A 159 -22.87 -22.14 3.01
C ASP A 159 -23.38 -20.94 3.81
N GLN A 160 -24.66 -20.96 4.17
CA GLN A 160 -25.34 -19.80 4.78
C GLN A 160 -24.67 -19.41 6.10
N GLY A 161 -23.75 -18.45 6.08
CA GLY A 161 -22.93 -18.14 7.25
C GLY A 161 -22.05 -16.90 7.14
N ASN A 162 -21.22 -16.67 8.15
CA ASN A 162 -20.30 -15.54 8.20
C ASN A 162 -18.94 -15.84 7.56
N VAL A 163 -18.82 -16.95 6.84
CA VAL A 163 -17.57 -17.42 6.23
C VAL A 163 -17.68 -17.31 4.71
N LEU A 164 -16.70 -16.64 4.09
CA LEU A 164 -16.54 -16.59 2.65
C LEU A 164 -15.51 -17.64 2.22
N CYS A 165 -15.95 -18.64 1.48
CA CYS A 165 -15.09 -19.71 0.98
C CYS A 165 -14.65 -19.39 -0.45
N VAL A 166 -13.33 -19.18 -0.64
CA VAL A 166 -12.71 -18.86 -1.94
C VAL A 166 -11.70 -19.93 -2.32
N ARG A 167 -11.54 -20.16 -3.62
CA ARG A 167 -10.45 -21.00 -4.16
C ARG A 167 -9.36 -20.08 -4.72
N GLY A 168 -8.11 -20.40 -4.40
CA GLY A 168 -6.97 -19.62 -4.84
C GLY A 168 -5.67 -20.39 -4.65
N LEU A 169 -4.57 -19.72 -4.98
CA LEU A 169 -3.23 -20.22 -4.73
C LEU A 169 -2.74 -19.65 -3.39
N LEU A 170 -2.21 -20.53 -2.53
CA LEU A 170 -1.45 -20.09 -1.37
C LEU A 170 -0.12 -19.53 -1.88
N LEU A 171 0.07 -18.22 -1.79
CA LEU A 171 1.29 -17.55 -2.24
C LEU A 171 2.38 -17.59 -1.16
N ASP A 172 2.03 -17.15 0.04
CA ASP A 172 2.98 -17.01 1.15
C ASP A 172 2.24 -16.89 2.49
N GLU A 173 2.99 -16.97 3.58
CA GLU A 173 2.52 -16.74 4.95
C GLU A 173 2.85 -15.32 5.40
N VAL A 174 1.86 -14.64 5.97
CA VAL A 174 2.09 -13.32 6.59
C VAL A 174 2.76 -13.54 7.94
N LEU A 175 4.08 -13.41 7.97
CA LEU A 175 4.89 -13.61 9.18
C LEU A 175 4.54 -12.61 10.29
N GLN A 176 4.27 -11.36 9.92
CA GLN A 176 3.96 -10.28 10.85
C GLN A 176 2.98 -9.28 10.22
N SER A 177 2.07 -8.76 11.04
CA SER A 177 1.17 -7.66 10.66
C SER A 177 1.13 -6.61 11.75
N CYS A 178 1.12 -5.35 11.36
CA CYS A 178 1.02 -4.23 12.29
C CYS A 178 -0.10 -3.29 11.86
N ALA A 179 -0.92 -2.87 12.82
CA ALA A 179 -2.00 -1.94 12.56
C ALA A 179 -1.45 -0.52 12.40
N PHE A 180 -1.63 0.05 11.21
CA PHE A 180 -1.34 1.47 10.98
C PHE A 180 -2.45 2.34 11.59
N SER A 181 -2.35 2.60 12.91
CA SER A 181 -3.26 3.51 13.61
C SER A 181 -2.64 4.91 13.67
N LEU A 182 -2.90 5.73 12.65
CA LEU A 182 -2.67 7.17 12.78
C LEU A 182 -3.73 7.74 13.73
N PRO A 183 -3.34 8.49 14.79
CA PRO A 183 -4.27 9.27 15.56
C PRO A 183 -5.04 10.19 14.61
N THR A 184 -6.36 10.04 14.58
CA THR A 184 -7.19 10.87 13.73
C THR A 184 -7.13 12.31 14.24
N ALA A 185 -6.86 13.24 13.33
CA ALA A 185 -7.18 14.67 13.45
C ALA A 185 -6.31 15.56 14.36
N GLN A 186 -5.06 15.22 14.66
CA GLN A 186 -4.09 16.28 14.98
C GLN A 186 -2.85 16.14 14.12
N ARG A 187 -2.64 17.14 13.24
CA ARG A 187 -1.32 17.49 12.68
C ARG A 187 -0.39 17.99 13.79
N SER A 188 -0.31 17.27 14.90
CA SER A 188 0.63 17.54 15.97
C SER A 188 1.94 16.84 15.60
N ARG A 189 3.06 17.42 16.04
CA ARG A 189 4.38 16.78 15.94
C ARG A 189 4.39 15.35 16.49
N ALA A 190 3.52 15.03 17.45
CA ALA A 190 3.37 13.68 17.99
C ALA A 190 2.82 12.67 16.97
N ALA A 191 1.93 13.08 16.06
CA ALA A 191 1.43 12.19 14.99
C ALA A 191 2.54 11.86 13.98
N SER A 192 3.35 12.86 13.59
CA SER A 192 4.52 12.66 12.73
C SER A 192 5.54 11.72 13.38
N ARG A 193 5.84 11.91 14.68
CA ARG A 193 6.73 11.02 15.43
C ARG A 193 6.24 9.58 15.45
N LYS A 194 4.95 9.36 15.74
CA LYS A 194 4.37 8.02 15.74
C LYS A 194 4.39 7.36 14.37
N GLN A 195 4.21 8.13 13.30
CA GLN A 195 4.35 7.64 11.92
C GLN A 195 5.79 7.22 11.63
N MET A 196 6.78 8.01 12.08
CA MET A 196 8.20 7.67 11.96
C MET A 196 8.55 6.39 12.73
N GLU A 197 8.05 6.23 13.97
CA GLU A 197 8.22 5.01 14.76
C GLU A 197 7.64 3.78 14.06
N LEU A 198 6.46 3.91 13.42
CA LEU A 198 5.86 2.83 12.64
C LEU A 198 6.68 2.48 11.39
N LEU A 199 7.16 3.48 10.66
CA LEU A 199 8.02 3.27 9.49
C LEU A 199 9.33 2.59 9.88
N GLN A 200 9.95 3.04 10.97
CA GLN A 200 11.16 2.41 11.50
C GLN A 200 10.89 0.97 11.92
N HIS A 201 9.74 0.70 12.54
CA HIS A 201 9.34 -0.66 12.88
C HIS A 201 9.16 -1.56 11.64
N PHE A 202 8.49 -1.08 10.60
CA PHE A 202 8.34 -1.82 9.33
C PHE A 202 9.68 -2.05 8.64
N TRP A 203 10.56 -1.05 8.65
CA TRP A 203 11.89 -1.18 8.09
C TRP A 203 12.71 -2.24 8.83
N ASN A 204 12.71 -2.23 10.17
CA ASN A 204 13.37 -3.24 10.99
C ASN A 204 12.83 -4.65 10.71
N MET A 205 11.51 -4.78 10.60
CA MET A 205 10.85 -6.03 10.25
C MET A 205 11.29 -6.53 8.87
N ALA A 206 11.36 -5.63 7.88
CA ALA A 206 11.82 -5.96 6.54
C ALA A 206 13.30 -6.39 6.53
N THR A 207 14.17 -5.72 7.29
CA THR A 207 15.59 -6.09 7.40
C THR A 207 15.81 -7.40 8.15
N ASP A 208 14.98 -7.70 9.16
CA ASP A 208 15.11 -8.92 9.97
C ASP A 208 14.72 -10.17 9.15
N ILE A 209 13.83 -10.02 8.17
CA ILE A 209 13.30 -11.13 7.36
C ILE A 209 14.02 -11.26 6.02
N SER A 210 14.59 -10.17 5.49
CA SER A 210 15.11 -10.17 4.12
C SER A 210 16.53 -10.72 4.00
N THR A 211 16.75 -11.52 2.97
CA THR A 211 18.07 -11.98 2.52
C THR A 211 18.63 -11.13 1.37
N ILE A 212 17.86 -10.15 0.89
CA ILE A 212 18.28 -9.31 -0.24
C ILE A 212 19.23 -8.20 0.24
N ASN A 213 20.08 -7.74 -0.67
CA ASN A 213 20.99 -6.64 -0.35
C ASN A 213 20.20 -5.37 0.03
N THR A 214 20.83 -4.53 0.84
CA THR A 214 20.23 -3.30 1.38
C THR A 214 19.62 -2.39 0.31
N ILE A 215 20.27 -2.23 -0.85
CA ILE A 215 19.78 -1.33 -1.91
C ILE A 215 18.49 -1.89 -2.52
N SER A 216 18.47 -3.19 -2.81
CA SER A 216 17.26 -3.87 -3.28
C SER A 216 16.15 -3.79 -2.24
N LEU A 217 16.47 -3.94 -0.95
CA LEU A 217 15.51 -3.80 0.13
C LEU A 217 14.95 -2.39 0.21
N ALA A 218 15.79 -1.35 0.13
CA ALA A 218 15.36 0.04 0.12
C ALA A 218 14.42 0.34 -1.05
N LYS A 219 14.80 -0.08 -2.26
CA LYS A 219 13.96 0.06 -3.46
C LYS A 219 12.62 -0.65 -3.28
N SER A 220 12.64 -1.93 -2.90
CA SER A 220 11.41 -2.70 -2.67
C SER A 220 10.55 -2.08 -1.58
N PHE A 221 11.14 -1.60 -0.49
CA PHE A 221 10.40 -0.94 0.58
C PHE A 221 9.75 0.35 0.10
N VAL A 222 10.46 1.22 -0.61
CA VAL A 222 9.88 2.45 -1.18
C VAL A 222 8.76 2.09 -2.16
N THR A 223 9.01 1.22 -3.15
CA THR A 223 8.01 0.79 -4.13
C THR A 223 6.77 0.20 -3.46
N VAL A 224 6.92 -0.67 -2.46
CA VAL A 224 5.78 -1.29 -1.75
C VAL A 224 5.03 -0.27 -0.90
N THR A 225 5.72 0.59 -0.15
CA THR A 225 5.08 1.55 0.76
C THR A 225 4.42 2.72 0.03
N THR A 226 4.91 3.09 -1.15
CA THR A 226 4.25 4.06 -2.03
C THR A 226 3.23 3.40 -2.95
N ALA A 227 3.12 2.07 -2.92
CA ALA A 227 2.38 1.27 -3.90
C ALA A 227 2.77 1.64 -5.34
N ASP A 228 4.04 1.98 -5.60
CA ASP A 228 4.54 2.36 -6.92
C ASP A 228 3.75 3.51 -7.57
N GLN A 229 3.33 4.49 -6.77
CA GLN A 229 2.52 5.62 -7.25
C GLN A 229 3.16 6.42 -8.40
N SER A 230 4.47 6.30 -8.64
CA SER A 230 5.12 6.91 -9.81
C SER A 230 4.47 6.54 -11.12
N GLN A 231 3.94 5.32 -11.29
CA GLN A 231 3.29 4.96 -12.56
C GLN A 231 1.89 5.60 -12.73
N LEU A 232 1.30 6.14 -11.66
CA LEU A 232 0.04 6.88 -11.71
C LEU A 232 0.25 8.39 -11.85
N GLY A 233 1.42 8.88 -11.44
CA GLY A 233 1.80 10.28 -11.50
C GLY A 233 2.68 10.60 -12.71
N GLN A 234 3.09 11.86 -12.80
CA GLN A 234 4.14 12.31 -13.72
C GLN A 234 5.52 12.28 -13.04
N VAL A 235 5.67 11.54 -11.95
CA VAL A 235 6.92 11.47 -11.20
C VAL A 235 7.74 10.31 -11.75
N GLU A 236 8.96 10.61 -12.19
CA GLU A 236 9.91 9.59 -12.65
C GLU A 236 10.14 8.54 -11.55
N PRO A 237 10.06 7.22 -11.87
CA PRO A 237 10.21 6.15 -10.87
C PRO A 237 11.53 6.24 -10.09
N GLU A 238 12.62 6.66 -10.75
CA GLU A 238 13.91 6.86 -10.09
C GLU A 238 13.86 7.97 -9.04
N GLN A 239 13.16 9.06 -9.33
CA GLN A 239 13.03 10.18 -8.41
C GLN A 239 12.23 9.76 -7.17
N MET A 240 11.13 9.03 -7.35
CA MET A 240 10.36 8.48 -6.23
C MET A 240 11.22 7.59 -5.32
N ILE A 241 12.09 6.76 -5.91
CA ILE A 241 13.02 5.91 -5.15
C ILE A 241 14.04 6.78 -4.38
N ARG A 242 14.62 7.80 -5.00
CA ARG A 242 15.58 8.71 -4.36
C ARG A 242 14.94 9.43 -3.17
N ASP A 243 13.77 10.03 -3.37
CA ASP A 243 13.04 10.75 -2.33
C ASP A 243 12.62 9.83 -1.18
N GLY A 244 12.12 8.64 -1.52
CA GLY A 244 11.76 7.63 -0.53
C GLY A 244 12.97 7.14 0.29
N ALA A 245 14.11 6.91 -0.36
CA ALA A 245 15.35 6.53 0.32
C ALA A 245 15.85 7.65 1.24
N ALA A 246 15.89 8.90 0.77
CA ALA A 246 16.28 10.06 1.59
C ALA A 246 15.35 10.24 2.80
N TYR A 247 14.05 10.00 2.62
CA TYR A 247 13.08 10.02 3.70
C TYR A 247 13.33 8.91 4.75
N ILE A 248 13.66 7.69 4.31
CA ILE A 248 14.02 6.59 5.23
C ILE A 248 15.27 6.95 6.04
N VAL A 249 16.31 7.52 5.41
CA VAL A 249 17.53 7.97 6.10
C VAL A 249 17.22 9.00 7.17
N SER A 250 16.52 10.07 6.80
CA SER A 250 16.19 11.12 7.77
C SER A 250 15.34 10.62 8.93
N THR A 251 14.54 9.57 8.68
CA THR A 251 13.76 8.87 9.70
C THR A 251 14.63 8.02 10.63
N ILE A 252 15.60 7.29 10.09
CA ILE A 252 16.50 6.43 10.88
C ILE A 252 17.51 7.26 11.67
N ASP A 253 18.07 8.32 11.07
CA ASP A 253 19.09 9.17 11.69
C ASP A 253 18.53 10.02 12.86
N GLY A 254 17.21 10.05 13.08
CA GLY A 254 16.58 10.75 14.19
C GLY A 254 16.66 12.29 14.14
N ASN A 255 17.35 12.85 13.14
CA ASN A 255 17.63 14.28 13.04
C ASN A 255 16.50 15.12 12.46
N GLY A 256 15.37 14.51 12.04
CA GLY A 256 14.18 15.25 11.60
C GLY A 256 14.50 16.39 10.64
N LEU A 257 15.47 16.19 9.74
CA LEU A 257 15.89 17.22 8.80
C LEU A 257 14.68 17.57 7.93
N VAL A 258 14.18 18.78 8.15
CA VAL A 258 13.21 19.43 7.28
C VAL A 258 13.88 19.51 5.92
N TYR A 259 13.47 18.63 5.00
CA TYR A 259 13.91 18.67 3.61
C TYR A 259 13.39 19.99 3.03
N GLN A 260 14.26 21.00 2.93
CA GLN A 260 13.99 22.18 2.12
C GLN A 260 14.38 21.83 0.69
N GLU A 261 13.40 21.95 -0.22
CA GLU A 261 13.61 21.87 -1.67
C GLU A 261 14.74 22.81 -2.10
N THR A 262 15.88 22.24 -2.45
CA THR A 262 16.77 22.83 -3.44
C THR A 262 16.89 21.84 -4.58
N ALA A 263 15.97 22.00 -5.54
CA ALA A 263 16.02 21.33 -6.82
C ALA A 263 17.16 21.93 -7.66
N ALA A 264 18.24 21.19 -7.84
CA ALA A 264 19.13 21.34 -9.00
C ALA A 264 20.00 20.09 -9.15
N GLU A 265 19.79 19.41 -10.29
CA GLU A 265 20.77 18.65 -11.06
C GLU A 265 21.38 17.37 -10.44
N ALA A 266 20.95 16.19 -10.94
CA ALA A 266 21.83 15.03 -11.10
C ALA A 266 21.20 13.96 -12.00
N THR A 267 21.61 13.97 -13.28
CA THR A 267 21.43 12.88 -14.25
C THR A 267 22.61 11.90 -14.20
N ASN A 268 22.32 10.64 -14.55
CA ASN A 268 23.21 9.53 -14.96
C ASN A 268 23.68 8.43 -13.98
N VAL A 269 23.74 7.22 -14.56
CA VAL A 269 23.41 5.89 -13.99
C VAL A 269 24.64 4.96 -13.76
N SER A 270 25.90 5.36 -13.95
CA SER A 270 27.04 4.42 -13.89
C SER A 270 27.74 4.23 -12.52
N TRP A 271 27.24 4.81 -11.43
CA TRP A 271 27.92 4.78 -10.12
C TRP A 271 27.48 3.63 -9.20
N LEU A 272 26.29 3.06 -9.43
CA LEU A 272 25.67 2.02 -8.58
C LEU A 272 26.48 0.72 -8.57
N GLU A 273 27.07 0.34 -9.72
CA GLU A 273 27.84 -0.89 -9.88
C GLU A 273 29.22 -0.84 -9.20
N TYR A 274 29.83 0.36 -9.14
CA TYR A 274 31.15 0.56 -8.59
C TYR A 274 31.14 0.60 -7.05
N ALA A 275 30.12 1.24 -6.47
CA ALA A 275 29.94 1.29 -5.01
C ALA A 275 29.57 -0.09 -4.42
N LEU A 276 28.77 -0.87 -5.14
CA LEU A 276 28.36 -2.22 -4.72
C LEU A 276 29.52 -3.24 -4.68
N ARG A 277 30.53 -3.10 -5.54
CA ARG A 277 31.74 -3.96 -5.51
C ARG A 277 32.67 -3.64 -4.34
N ALA A 278 32.76 -2.37 -3.93
CA ALA A 278 33.59 -1.98 -2.78
C ALA A 278 33.02 -2.50 -1.45
N VAL A 279 31.70 -2.58 -1.33
CA VAL A 279 30.97 -3.03 -0.13
C VAL A 279 31.03 -4.56 0.04
N TRP A 280 30.97 -5.33 -1.05
CA TRP A 280 31.07 -6.80 -0.99
C TRP A 280 32.44 -7.27 -0.48
N CYS A 281 33.53 -6.60 -0.84
CA CYS A 281 34.87 -6.92 -0.35
C CYS A 281 35.06 -6.61 1.15
N GLY A 282 34.29 -5.69 1.72
CA GLY A 282 34.29 -5.40 3.17
C GLY A 282 33.51 -6.41 4.01
N PHE A 283 32.47 -7.03 3.43
CA PHE A 283 31.52 -7.89 4.16
C PHE A 283 32.09 -9.27 4.54
N GLN A 284 33.15 -9.74 3.87
CA GLN A 284 33.82 -11.01 4.25
C GLN A 284 34.73 -10.90 5.48
N ALA A 285 35.01 -9.70 6.01
CA ALA A 285 36.07 -9.54 7.00
C ALA A 285 35.65 -9.59 8.48
N ARG A 286 34.39 -9.36 8.90
CA ARG A 286 34.05 -9.32 10.34
C ARG A 286 32.60 -9.72 10.67
N ARG A 287 32.45 -10.80 11.45
CA ARG A 287 31.36 -10.98 12.45
C ARG A 287 31.97 -10.69 13.83
N PRO A 288 31.27 -9.98 14.73
CA PRO A 288 30.55 -10.70 15.79
C PRO A 288 29.24 -10.04 16.28
N ARG A 289 28.63 -10.76 17.24
CA ARG A 289 27.29 -10.66 17.82
C ARG A 289 27.08 -9.47 18.78
N SER A 290 25.83 -9.03 18.82
CA SER A 290 25.12 -8.34 19.92
C SER A 290 25.12 -6.80 19.95
N THR A 291 23.92 -6.29 20.25
CA THR A 291 23.45 -4.90 20.43
C THR A 291 23.52 -3.99 19.21
N ARG A 292 22.33 -3.73 18.65
CA ARG A 292 22.02 -2.90 17.48
C ARG A 292 22.56 -1.47 17.64
N LEU A 293 23.78 -1.25 17.15
CA LEU A 293 24.18 0.00 16.51
C LEU A 293 24.07 -0.26 15.01
N TRP A 294 23.32 0.58 14.31
CA TRP A 294 23.30 0.58 12.85
C TRP A 294 24.74 0.75 12.38
N SER A 295 25.24 -0.12 11.49
CA SER A 295 26.62 0.07 11.01
C SER A 295 26.68 1.42 10.29
N ASP A 296 27.70 2.22 10.59
CA ASP A 296 27.96 3.50 9.92
C ASP A 296 27.93 3.33 8.38
N ASP A 297 28.25 2.14 7.90
CA ASP A 297 28.19 1.72 6.50
C ASP A 297 26.78 1.80 5.86
N LEU A 298 25.72 1.45 6.61
CA LEU A 298 24.33 1.50 6.12
C LEU A 298 23.84 2.94 5.99
N VAL A 299 24.14 3.76 7.00
CA VAL A 299 23.85 5.19 7.01
C VAL A 299 24.61 5.90 5.89
N ASN A 300 25.87 5.53 5.67
CA ASN A 300 26.69 6.05 4.56
C ASN A 300 26.18 5.61 3.19
N ALA A 301 25.76 4.36 3.01
CA ALA A 301 25.21 3.86 1.75
C ALA A 301 23.91 4.60 1.36
N LEU A 302 23.04 4.86 2.33
CA LEU A 302 21.80 5.60 2.07
C LEU A 302 22.04 7.11 1.91
N LYS A 303 23.01 7.70 2.62
CA LYS A 303 23.44 9.10 2.42
C LYS A 303 24.03 9.32 1.03
N GLN A 304 24.78 8.36 0.49
CA GLN A 304 25.33 8.42 -0.87
C GLN A 304 24.26 8.29 -1.95
N LEU A 305 23.18 7.53 -1.72
CA LEU A 305 21.99 7.50 -2.60
C LEU A 305 21.29 8.87 -2.69
N ALA A 306 21.35 9.68 -1.63
CA ALA A 306 20.68 10.97 -1.55
C ALA A 306 21.49 12.15 -2.12
N GLN A 307 22.81 12.01 -2.32
CA GLN A 307 23.74 13.13 -2.57
C GLN A 307 24.34 13.16 -3.99
N GLY A 308 23.61 12.71 -5.02
CA GLY A 308 24.14 12.51 -6.39
C GLY A 308 25.20 13.52 -6.87
N GLY A 309 26.47 13.10 -6.97
CA GLY A 309 27.56 13.88 -7.57
C GLY A 309 28.95 13.21 -7.46
N LYS A 310 29.83 13.41 -8.46
CA LYS A 310 31.26 13.02 -8.40
C LYS A 310 32.16 13.94 -9.24
N ALA A 311 33.37 14.22 -8.71
CA ALA A 311 34.59 14.50 -9.48
C ALA A 311 35.86 14.11 -8.67
N ASP A 312 36.88 13.65 -9.40
CA ASP A 312 38.30 13.43 -9.07
C ASP A 312 38.76 12.31 -8.12
N ALA A 313 39.04 11.13 -8.70
CA ALA A 313 39.96 10.15 -8.10
C ALA A 313 40.63 9.19 -9.12
N TYR A 314 40.93 9.65 -10.35
CA TYR A 314 41.67 8.82 -11.32
C TYR A 314 43.20 8.85 -11.17
N SER A 315 43.76 9.50 -10.13
CA SER A 315 45.21 9.69 -10.02
C SER A 315 45.94 8.84 -8.96
N ILE A 316 45.25 8.01 -8.16
CA ILE A 316 45.90 7.37 -6.99
C ILE A 316 46.11 5.85 -7.11
N LEU A 317 45.52 5.17 -8.10
CA LEU A 317 45.60 3.70 -8.20
C LEU A 317 46.58 3.15 -9.26
N ALA A 318 47.42 4.00 -9.85
CA ALA A 318 48.49 3.56 -10.77
C ALA A 318 49.85 3.30 -10.07
N ARG A 319 49.93 3.22 -8.73
CA ARG A 319 51.17 2.85 -8.03
C ARG A 319 50.90 1.96 -6.83
N ARG A 320 50.90 0.64 -7.05
CA ARG A 320 51.59 -0.39 -6.26
C ARG A 320 51.04 -1.78 -6.59
N SER A 321 51.68 -2.42 -7.56
CA SER A 321 51.68 -3.87 -7.72
C SER A 321 53.11 -4.30 -8.02
N SER A 322 53.91 -4.47 -6.96
CA SER A 322 55.11 -5.32 -6.95
C SER A 322 55.58 -5.51 -5.50
N PRO A 323 55.63 -6.76 -5.03
CA PRO A 323 56.60 -7.19 -4.05
C PRO A 323 57.66 -8.06 -4.75
N LYS A 324 58.87 -7.53 -4.87
CA LYS A 324 60.10 -8.33 -4.85
C LYS A 324 60.57 -8.38 -3.40
N GLN A 325 60.77 -9.56 -2.84
CA GLN A 325 61.70 -9.74 -1.73
C GLN A 325 62.44 -11.07 -1.91
N SER A 326 63.70 -10.91 -2.33
CA SER A 326 64.78 -11.86 -2.20
C SER A 326 65.26 -11.93 -0.75
N TRP A 327 65.48 -13.13 -0.23
CA TRP A 327 66.41 -13.37 0.86
C TRP A 327 67.39 -14.44 0.41
N ASN A 328 68.67 -14.09 0.44
CA ASN A 328 69.81 -14.96 0.22
C ASN A 328 70.79 -14.59 1.34
N VAL A 329 71.14 -15.50 2.24
CA VAL A 329 72.47 -15.59 2.88
C VAL A 329 72.72 -17.05 3.27
N ASP A 330 73.92 -17.49 2.87
CA ASP A 330 74.59 -18.78 3.03
C ASP A 330 74.77 -19.28 4.48
N SER A 331 74.98 -20.58 4.66
CA SER A 331 76.33 -21.21 4.77
C SER A 331 76.33 -22.56 5.51
N GLN A 332 77.02 -23.53 4.89
CA GLN A 332 77.82 -24.65 5.46
C GLN A 332 77.09 -25.68 6.37
N SER A 333 77.26 -26.99 6.23
CA SER A 333 78.44 -27.82 5.89
C SER A 333 78.05 -29.12 5.19
#